data_AF-A0ABD0YLF8-F1
#
_entry.id   AF-A0ABD0YLF8-F1
#
_cell.length_a   1.000
_cell.length_b   1.000
_cell.length_c   1.000
_cell.angle_alpha   90.00
_cell.angle_beta   90.00
_cell.angle_gamma   90.00
#
_symmetry.space_group_name_H-M   'P 1'
#
loop_
_entity.id
_entity.type
_entity.pdbx_description
1 polymer ?
#
loop_
_entity_poly.entity_id
_entity_poly.type
_entity_poly.pdbx_seq_one_letter_code
_entity_poly.pdbx_strand_id
1 'polypeptide(L)'
;LAASTSKLLKSGLTLTQIYTQYAQVTQELLVERQETGRLREYINRILAEIEEKAPVLQKQREDYDYAINSAESLTVKVDELENEHSKLRKAASEAESTVAFLTRENKRLSGSLTDLSRQVCFLLKELEAARGNIISMNDPHDRTRADVKTSSDLISKHLVTFHDIEDLQMNNQKLLVALRELSTQREEAELEKDSEKITSLKGDVKRLEAKISDLQDREKILQKEIEVIKSQRDIYARLFKQHTKPGSVPVSSWP
;
A
#
# COMPACT_ATOMS: atom_id res chain seq x y z
N LEU A 1 -44.18 -14.25 -74.79
CA LEU A 1 -44.78 -13.06 -75.43
C LEU A 1 -46.23 -13.29 -75.86
N ALA A 2 -46.55 -14.36 -76.60
CA ALA A 2 -47.92 -14.61 -77.10
C ALA A 2 -49.02 -14.83 -76.02
N ALA A 3 -48.70 -15.42 -74.88
CA ALA A 3 -49.69 -15.70 -73.82
C ALA A 3 -50.07 -14.47 -72.97
N SER A 4 -49.16 -13.50 -72.81
CA SER A 4 -49.44 -12.24 -72.09
C SER A 4 -50.17 -11.25 -72.99
N THR A 5 -49.80 -11.17 -74.27
CA THR A 5 -50.46 -10.29 -75.25
C THR A 5 -51.92 -10.71 -75.50
N SER A 6 -52.22 -12.01 -75.51
CA SER A 6 -53.59 -12.53 -75.67
C SER A 6 -54.51 -12.26 -74.47
N LYS A 7 -53.97 -12.12 -73.25
CA LYS A 7 -54.76 -11.77 -72.04
C LYS A 7 -55.05 -10.27 -71.95
N LEU A 8 -54.13 -9.43 -72.42
CA LEU A 8 -54.25 -7.95 -72.44
C LEU A 8 -55.20 -7.43 -73.53
N LEU A 9 -55.30 -8.12 -74.68
CA LEU A 9 -56.29 -7.77 -75.70
C LEU A 9 -57.74 -8.09 -75.29
N LYS A 10 -57.94 -9.02 -74.34
CA LYS A 10 -59.26 -9.34 -73.77
C LYS A 10 -59.74 -8.36 -72.68
N SER A 11 -58.88 -7.47 -72.18
CA SER A 11 -59.23 -6.52 -71.10
C SER A 11 -59.69 -5.14 -71.60
N GLY A 12 -59.94 -4.96 -72.91
CA GLY A 12 -60.52 -3.73 -73.47
C GLY A 12 -59.57 -2.53 -73.58
N LEU A 13 -58.26 -2.72 -73.36
CA LEU A 13 -57.26 -1.66 -73.43
C LEU A 13 -56.84 -1.39 -74.88
N THR A 14 -56.67 -0.11 -75.23
CA THR A 14 -56.16 0.27 -76.55
C THR A 14 -54.67 -0.07 -76.68
N LEU A 15 -54.19 -0.32 -77.91
CA LEU A 15 -52.79 -0.65 -78.18
C LEU A 15 -51.82 0.42 -77.62
N THR A 16 -52.22 1.69 -77.69
CA THR A 16 -51.48 2.82 -77.12
C THR A 16 -51.36 2.72 -75.60
N GLN A 17 -52.42 2.30 -74.89
CA GLN A 17 -52.38 2.09 -73.42
C GLN A 17 -51.50 0.91 -73.02
N ILE A 18 -51.44 -0.15 -73.82
CA ILE A 18 -50.51 -1.26 -73.57
C ILE A 18 -49.06 -0.78 -73.76
N TYR A 19 -48.81 0.04 -74.79
CA TYR A 19 -47.50 0.62 -75.04
C TYR A 19 -47.06 1.59 -73.93
N THR A 20 -47.95 2.45 -73.43
CA THR A 20 -47.63 3.36 -72.33
C THR A 20 -47.35 2.61 -71.03
N GLN A 21 -48.12 1.58 -70.70
CA GLN A 21 -47.85 0.72 -69.54
C GLN A 21 -46.53 -0.05 -69.69
N TYR A 22 -46.25 -0.58 -70.88
CA TYR A 22 -44.97 -1.24 -71.15
C TYR A 22 -43.79 -0.27 -70.97
N ALA A 23 -43.89 0.94 -71.55
CA ALA A 23 -42.87 1.98 -71.40
C ALA A 23 -42.65 2.38 -69.93
N GLN A 24 -43.74 2.51 -69.16
CA GLN A 24 -43.68 2.81 -67.73
C GLN A 24 -42.98 1.70 -66.95
N VAL A 25 -43.37 0.44 -67.14
CA VAL A 25 -42.74 -0.71 -66.46
C VAL A 25 -41.28 -0.86 -66.86
N THR A 26 -40.91 -0.59 -68.11
CA THR A 26 -39.50 -0.60 -68.52
C THR A 26 -38.69 0.52 -67.88
N GLN A 27 -39.29 1.69 -67.66
CA GLN A 27 -38.66 2.81 -66.96
C GLN A 27 -38.47 2.49 -65.47
N GLU A 28 -39.51 1.96 -64.81
CA GLU A 28 -39.45 1.51 -63.42
C GLU A 28 -38.39 0.43 -63.22
N LEU A 29 -38.31 -0.56 -64.12
CA LEU A 29 -37.28 -1.61 -64.10
C LEU A 29 -35.86 -1.03 -64.25
N LEU A 30 -35.69 0.01 -65.08
CA LEU A 30 -34.40 0.66 -65.27
C LEU A 30 -33.96 1.42 -64.01
N VAL A 31 -34.88 2.13 -63.36
CA VAL A 31 -34.62 2.80 -62.07
C VAL A 31 -34.27 1.78 -60.99
N GLU A 32 -35.06 0.70 -60.86
CA GLU A 32 -34.78 -0.37 -59.89
C GLU A 32 -33.42 -1.03 -60.13
N ARG A 33 -33.03 -1.26 -61.39
CA ARG A 33 -31.69 -1.78 -61.72
C ARG A 33 -30.58 -0.82 -61.33
N GLN A 34 -30.78 0.48 -61.52
CA GLN A 34 -29.82 1.51 -61.12
C GLN A 34 -29.68 1.58 -59.60
N GLU A 35 -30.80 1.54 -58.87
CA GLU A 35 -30.81 1.49 -57.41
C GLU A 35 -30.16 0.21 -56.88
N THR A 36 -30.44 -0.94 -57.49
CA THR A 36 -29.79 -2.21 -57.14
C THR A 36 -28.27 -2.13 -57.35
N GLY A 37 -27.82 -1.47 -58.43
CA GLY A 37 -26.40 -1.20 -58.69
C GLY A 37 -25.77 -0.33 -57.61
N ARG A 38 -26.41 0.81 -57.28
CA ARG A 38 -25.97 1.75 -56.24
C ARG A 38 -25.88 1.08 -54.86
N LEU A 39 -26.88 0.27 -54.49
CA LEU A 39 -26.90 -0.48 -53.24
C LEU A 39 -25.77 -1.52 -53.18
N ARG A 40 -25.50 -2.21 -54.28
CA ARG A 40 -24.36 -3.15 -54.36
C ARG A 40 -23.02 -2.44 -54.15
N GLU A 41 -22.82 -1.29 -54.78
CA GLU A 41 -21.60 -0.48 -54.57
C GLU A 41 -21.47 -0.04 -53.11
N TYR A 42 -22.57 0.39 -52.49
CA TYR A 42 -22.57 0.80 -51.09
C TYR A 42 -22.23 -0.37 -50.14
N ILE A 43 -22.81 -1.56 -50.37
CA ILE A 43 -22.49 -2.77 -49.59
C ILE A 43 -21.02 -3.16 -49.77
N ASN A 44 -20.51 -3.13 -51.00
CA ASN A 44 -19.11 -3.46 -51.27
C ASN A 44 -18.15 -2.48 -50.57
N ARG A 45 -18.50 -1.19 -50.51
CA ARG A 45 -17.73 -0.20 -49.76
C ARG A 45 -17.72 -0.50 -48.27
N ILE A 46 -18.88 -0.78 -47.68
CA ILE A 46 -18.97 -1.16 -46.25
C ILE A 46 -18.15 -2.42 -45.98
N LEU A 47 -18.21 -3.41 -46.88
CA LEU A 47 -17.50 -4.67 -46.72
C LEU A 47 -15.98 -4.43 -46.74
N ALA A 48 -15.48 -3.62 -47.68
CA ALA A 48 -14.07 -3.24 -47.73
C ALA A 48 -13.62 -2.49 -46.46
N GLU A 49 -14.44 -1.57 -45.94
CA GLU A 49 -14.13 -0.85 -44.69
C GLU A 49 -14.09 -1.79 -43.47
N ILE A 50 -14.95 -2.81 -43.42
CA ILE A 50 -14.94 -3.84 -42.37
C ILE A 50 -13.69 -4.71 -42.49
N GLU A 51 -13.35 -5.15 -43.71
CA GLU A 51 -12.17 -5.98 -43.97
C GLU A 51 -10.87 -5.23 -43.65
N GLU A 52 -10.81 -3.92 -43.89
CA GLU A 52 -9.67 -3.08 -43.52
C GLU A 52 -9.50 -2.93 -42.01
N LYS A 53 -10.61 -2.79 -41.27
CA LYS A 53 -10.58 -2.62 -39.80
C LYS A 53 -10.35 -3.92 -39.03
N ALA A 54 -10.73 -5.06 -39.59
CA ALA A 54 -10.55 -6.36 -38.95
C ALA A 54 -9.12 -6.64 -38.46
N PRO A 55 -8.05 -6.50 -39.27
CA PRO A 55 -6.68 -6.74 -38.80
C PRO A 55 -6.21 -5.71 -37.77
N VAL A 56 -6.68 -4.46 -37.83
CA VAL A 56 -6.33 -3.42 -36.85
C VAL A 56 -6.89 -3.76 -35.48
N LEU A 57 -8.17 -4.18 -35.41
CA LEU A 57 -8.80 -4.60 -34.16
C LEU A 57 -8.15 -5.86 -33.59
N GLN A 58 -7.78 -6.81 -34.46
CA GLN A 58 -7.07 -8.02 -34.04
C GLN A 58 -5.71 -7.68 -33.42
N LYS A 59 -4.91 -6.83 -34.08
CA LYS A 59 -3.62 -6.38 -33.55
C LYS A 59 -3.78 -5.61 -32.24
N GLN A 60 -4.75 -4.71 -32.15
CA GLN A 60 -5.04 -4.00 -30.90
C GLN A 60 -5.33 -4.98 -29.77
N ARG A 61 -6.11 -6.03 -30.03
CA ARG A 61 -6.42 -7.04 -29.02
C ARG A 61 -5.18 -7.80 -28.56
N GLU A 62 -4.30 -8.18 -29.49
CA GLU A 62 -3.02 -8.82 -29.16
C GLU A 62 -2.11 -7.90 -28.33
N ASP A 63 -2.00 -6.62 -28.70
CA ASP A 63 -1.23 -5.63 -27.95
C ASP A 63 -1.80 -5.40 -26.55
N TYR A 64 -3.13 -5.36 -26.41
CA TYR A 64 -3.82 -5.27 -25.12
C TYR A 64 -3.56 -6.49 -24.24
N ASP A 65 -3.69 -7.70 -24.79
CA ASP A 65 -3.42 -8.95 -24.06
C ASP A 65 -1.95 -9.00 -23.61
N TYR A 66 -1.01 -8.57 -24.46
CA TYR A 66 0.40 -8.45 -24.09
C TYR A 66 0.61 -7.44 -22.94
N ALA A 67 -0.02 -6.27 -23.03
CA ALA A 67 0.10 -5.24 -21.99
C ALA A 67 -0.46 -5.71 -20.64
N ILE A 68 -1.60 -6.43 -20.65
CA ILE A 68 -2.19 -7.02 -19.44
C ILE A 68 -1.22 -8.03 -18.81
N ASN A 69 -0.71 -8.99 -19.59
CA ASN A 69 0.24 -9.99 -19.11
C ASN A 69 1.52 -9.35 -18.56
N SER A 70 2.02 -8.30 -19.22
CA SER A 70 3.19 -7.56 -18.74
C SER A 70 2.90 -6.81 -17.43
N ALA A 71 1.72 -6.21 -17.30
CA ALA A 71 1.32 -5.50 -16.09
C ALA A 71 1.16 -6.48 -14.91
N GLU A 72 0.57 -7.65 -15.13
CA GLU A 72 0.46 -8.72 -14.13
C GLU A 72 1.85 -9.19 -13.69
N SER A 73 2.76 -9.46 -14.63
CA SER A 73 4.13 -9.88 -14.30
C SER A 73 4.90 -8.80 -13.52
N LEU A 74 4.73 -7.53 -13.87
CA LEU A 74 5.35 -6.43 -13.12
C LEU A 74 4.76 -6.29 -11.72
N THR A 75 3.45 -6.48 -11.57
CA THR A 75 2.78 -6.43 -10.26
C THR A 75 3.35 -7.51 -9.33
N VAL A 76 3.47 -8.75 -9.80
CA VAL A 76 4.10 -9.84 -9.03
C VAL A 76 5.54 -9.48 -8.62
N LYS A 77 6.31 -8.90 -9.54
CA LYS A 77 7.69 -8.47 -9.27
C LYS A 77 7.77 -7.38 -8.20
N VAL A 78 6.82 -6.44 -8.21
CA VAL A 78 6.72 -5.39 -7.19
C VAL A 78 6.41 -6.02 -5.83
N ASP A 79 5.43 -6.91 -5.75
CA ASP A 79 5.06 -7.60 -4.51
C ASP A 79 6.24 -8.40 -3.92
N GLU A 80 7.01 -9.09 -4.78
CA GLU A 80 8.23 -9.80 -4.39
C GLU A 80 9.27 -8.85 -3.79
N LEU A 81 9.57 -7.74 -4.47
CA LEU A 81 10.55 -6.75 -4.02
C LEU A 81 10.11 -6.04 -2.73
N GLU A 82 8.82 -5.75 -2.57
CA GLU A 82 8.29 -5.17 -1.34
C GLU A 82 8.44 -6.13 -0.16
N ASN A 83 8.19 -7.42 -0.37
CA ASN A 83 8.38 -8.45 0.65
C ASN A 83 9.86 -8.61 1.04
N GLU A 84 10.77 -8.64 0.06
CA GLU A 84 12.21 -8.67 0.32
C GLU A 84 12.69 -7.42 1.07
N HIS A 85 12.25 -6.24 0.63
CA HIS A 85 12.58 -4.99 1.30
C HIS A 85 12.09 -4.96 2.76
N SER A 86 10.87 -5.44 3.01
CA SER A 86 10.32 -5.59 4.37
C SER A 86 11.16 -6.52 5.24
N LYS A 87 11.59 -7.67 4.71
CA LYS A 87 12.47 -8.63 5.41
C LYS A 87 13.84 -8.02 5.73
N LEU A 88 14.47 -7.37 4.75
CA LEU A 88 15.76 -6.71 4.92
C LEU A 88 15.68 -5.59 5.95
N ARG A 89 14.60 -4.80 5.94
CA ARG A 89 14.38 -3.73 6.92
C ARG A 89 14.23 -4.27 8.35
N LYS A 90 13.52 -5.38 8.53
CA LYS A 90 13.40 -6.05 9.84
C LYS A 90 14.77 -6.56 10.32
N ALA A 91 15.50 -7.27 9.46
CA ALA A 91 16.84 -7.77 9.78
C ALA A 91 17.82 -6.64 10.13
N ALA A 92 17.77 -5.51 9.41
CA ALA A 92 18.59 -4.34 9.70
C ALA A 92 18.25 -3.73 11.07
N SER A 93 16.96 -3.59 11.39
CA SER A 93 16.52 -3.07 12.69
C SER A 93 16.92 -4.00 13.86
N GLU A 94 16.82 -5.32 13.67
CA GLU A 94 17.29 -6.31 14.63
C GLU A 94 18.81 -6.21 14.83
N ALA A 95 19.57 -6.13 13.74
CA ALA A 95 21.03 -5.95 13.79
C ALA A 95 21.42 -4.67 14.54
N GLU A 96 20.78 -3.53 14.25
CA GLU A 96 21.01 -2.26 14.95
C GLU A 96 20.74 -2.40 16.47
N SER A 97 19.65 -3.06 16.85
CA SER A 97 19.33 -3.33 18.25
C SER A 97 20.39 -4.18 18.94
N THR A 98 20.86 -5.26 18.27
CA THR A 98 21.94 -6.10 18.80
C THR A 98 23.26 -5.35 18.95
N VAL A 99 23.62 -4.51 17.98
CA VAL A 99 24.83 -3.68 18.05
C VAL A 99 24.74 -2.68 19.20
N ALA A 100 23.60 -2.02 19.39
CA ALA A 100 23.40 -1.11 20.51
C ALA A 100 23.54 -1.81 21.86
N PHE A 101 22.94 -3.01 22.00
CA PHE A 101 23.05 -3.84 23.18
C PHE A 101 24.51 -4.26 23.46
N LEU A 102 25.19 -4.83 22.47
CA LEU A 102 26.57 -5.30 22.61
C LEU A 102 27.53 -4.13 22.89
N THR A 103 27.30 -2.95 22.32
CA THR A 103 28.10 -1.75 22.60
C THR A 103 27.97 -1.31 24.05
N ARG A 104 26.74 -1.29 24.58
CA ARG A 104 26.49 -0.98 26.01
C ARG A 104 27.16 -2.00 26.92
N GLU A 105 27.06 -3.27 26.58
CA GLU A 105 27.64 -4.36 27.36
C GLU A 105 29.16 -4.33 27.34
N ASN A 106 29.77 -4.07 26.18
CA ASN A 106 31.22 -3.92 26.06
C ASN A 106 31.73 -2.74 26.91
N LYS A 107 31.03 -1.60 26.87
CA LYS A 107 31.34 -0.45 27.74
C LYS A 107 31.26 -0.81 29.22
N ARG A 108 30.24 -1.56 29.62
CA ARG A 108 30.07 -2.05 31.01
C ARG A 108 31.22 -2.96 31.43
N LEU A 109 31.55 -3.96 30.61
CA LEU A 109 32.64 -4.90 30.86
C LEU A 109 34.00 -4.20 30.91
N SER A 110 34.26 -3.24 30.01
CA SER A 110 35.48 -2.43 30.04
C SER A 110 35.59 -1.66 31.36
N GLY A 111 34.49 -1.07 31.85
CA GLY A 111 34.47 -0.41 33.16
C GLY A 111 34.85 -1.37 34.29
N SER A 112 34.19 -2.52 34.37
CA SER A 112 34.51 -3.55 35.37
C SER A 112 35.96 -4.05 35.29
N LEU A 113 36.53 -4.19 34.09
CA LEU A 113 37.93 -4.56 33.92
C LEU A 113 38.88 -3.48 34.44
N THR A 114 38.57 -2.19 34.21
CA THR A 114 39.37 -1.10 34.77
C THR A 114 39.29 -1.05 36.30
N ASP A 115 38.12 -1.28 36.87
CA ASP A 115 37.92 -1.32 38.32
C ASP A 115 38.70 -2.50 38.95
N LEU A 116 38.60 -3.69 38.35
CA LEU A 116 39.34 -4.87 38.81
C LEU A 116 40.87 -4.66 38.68
N SER A 117 41.34 -4.03 37.60
CA SER A 117 42.75 -3.69 37.44
C SER A 117 43.24 -2.76 38.54
N ARG A 118 42.43 -1.76 38.93
CA ARG A 118 42.75 -0.86 40.07
C ARG A 118 42.79 -1.62 41.39
N GLN A 119 41.85 -2.54 41.63
CA GLN A 119 41.85 -3.38 42.83
C GLN A 119 43.10 -4.25 42.89
N VAL A 120 43.50 -4.89 41.80
CA VAL A 120 44.72 -5.70 41.73
C VAL A 120 45.96 -4.85 42.02
N CYS A 121 46.10 -3.67 41.39
CA CYS A 121 47.20 -2.75 41.68
C CYS A 121 47.23 -2.31 43.14
N PHE A 122 46.06 -2.04 43.73
CA PHE A 122 45.94 -1.65 45.13
C PHE A 122 46.39 -2.78 46.06
N LEU A 123 45.88 -4.00 45.86
CA LEU A 123 46.24 -5.17 46.65
C LEU A 123 47.74 -5.51 46.54
N LEU A 124 48.33 -5.34 45.35
CA LEU A 124 49.78 -5.51 45.16
C LEU A 124 50.60 -4.48 45.93
N LYS A 125 50.15 -3.22 45.99
CA LYS A 125 50.80 -2.18 46.80
C LYS A 125 50.72 -2.50 48.30
N GLU A 126 49.55 -2.91 48.79
CA GLU A 126 49.38 -3.30 50.20
C GLU A 126 50.26 -4.50 50.57
N LEU A 127 50.34 -5.50 49.70
CA LEU A 127 51.17 -6.69 49.91
C LEU A 127 52.66 -6.34 49.96
N GLU A 128 53.14 -5.47 49.07
CA GLU A 128 54.52 -5.01 49.07
C GLU A 128 54.84 -4.11 50.29
N ALA A 129 53.89 -3.29 50.75
CA ALA A 129 54.03 -2.52 51.98
C ALA A 129 54.11 -3.44 53.23
N ALA A 130 53.29 -4.49 53.29
CA ALA A 130 53.32 -5.48 54.36
C ALA A 130 54.64 -6.29 54.39
N ARG A 131 55.34 -6.41 53.26
CA ARG A 131 56.68 -7.02 53.16
C ARG A 131 57.82 -6.10 53.62
N GLY A 132 57.54 -4.85 53.98
CA GLY A 132 58.53 -3.87 54.43
C GLY A 132 59.23 -3.11 53.31
N ASN A 133 58.75 -3.23 52.07
CA ASN A 133 59.24 -2.39 50.96
C ASN A 133 58.61 -1.00 51.08
N ILE A 134 59.45 0.05 51.06
CA ILE A 134 58.97 1.46 51.06
C ILE A 134 58.47 1.78 49.66
N ILE A 135 57.15 1.66 49.47
CA ILE A 135 56.49 2.14 48.26
C ILE A 135 56.23 3.64 48.47
N SER A 136 56.76 4.48 47.58
CA SER A 136 56.49 5.91 47.64
C SER A 136 54.97 6.14 47.46
N MET A 137 54.32 6.65 48.49
CA MET A 137 52.92 7.12 48.43
C MET A 137 52.74 8.29 47.45
N ASN A 138 53.83 8.88 46.95
CA ASN A 138 53.85 9.89 45.88
C ASN A 138 53.89 9.25 44.48
N ASP A 139 53.07 8.24 44.24
CA ASP A 139 52.72 7.81 42.89
C ASP A 139 51.83 8.90 42.26
N PRO A 140 51.99 9.32 40.98
CA PRO A 140 51.19 10.39 40.37
C PRO A 140 49.67 10.17 40.43
N HIS A 141 49.22 8.98 40.80
CA HIS A 141 47.83 8.60 41.04
C HIS A 141 47.21 9.19 42.34
N ASP A 142 47.99 9.64 43.32
CA ASP A 142 47.46 10.26 44.56
C ASP A 142 47.16 11.76 44.40
N ARG A 143 47.47 12.37 43.25
CA ARG A 143 47.08 13.74 42.90
C ARG A 143 45.59 13.89 42.57
N THR A 144 44.78 12.85 42.72
CA THR A 144 43.42 12.76 42.17
C THR A 144 42.30 12.94 43.20
N ARG A 145 42.59 13.51 44.38
CA ARG A 145 41.56 13.89 45.37
C ARG A 145 40.66 15.05 44.93
N ALA A 146 41.08 15.85 43.95
CA ALA A 146 40.42 17.11 43.59
C ALA A 146 39.46 17.04 42.37
N ASP A 147 39.46 15.98 41.57
CA ASP A 147 38.72 15.93 40.30
C ASP A 147 37.77 14.73 40.26
N VAL A 148 36.65 14.87 40.96
CA VAL A 148 35.50 13.96 40.87
C VAL A 148 34.37 14.73 40.21
N LYS A 149 34.11 14.45 38.92
CA LYS A 149 33.13 15.20 38.12
C LYS A 149 31.89 14.37 37.77
N THR A 150 31.90 13.05 37.96
CA THR A 150 30.81 12.16 37.55
C THR A 150 30.63 11.00 38.54
N SER A 151 29.41 10.48 38.66
CA SER A 151 29.08 9.32 39.50
C SER A 151 29.92 8.07 39.18
N SER A 152 30.30 7.87 37.92
CA SER A 152 31.23 6.82 37.49
C SER A 152 32.63 7.00 38.09
N ASP A 153 33.11 8.23 38.23
CA ASP A 153 34.43 8.51 38.82
C ASP A 153 34.39 8.28 40.34
N LEU A 154 33.28 8.60 41.00
CA LEU A 154 33.08 8.31 42.43
C LEU A 154 33.13 6.80 42.70
N ILE A 155 32.46 6.00 41.87
CA ILE A 155 32.44 4.54 41.99
C ILE A 155 33.86 3.98 41.83
N SER A 156 34.52 4.28 40.70
CA SER A 156 35.83 3.71 40.37
C SER A 156 37.00 4.23 41.22
N LYS A 157 36.87 5.37 41.92
CA LYS A 157 37.94 5.96 42.75
C LYS A 157 37.75 5.78 44.26
N HIS A 158 36.51 5.65 44.76
CA HIS A 158 36.25 5.60 46.21
C HIS A 158 35.49 4.36 46.67
N LEU A 159 34.65 3.75 45.84
CA LEU A 159 33.87 2.55 46.21
C LEU A 159 34.56 1.25 45.79
N VAL A 160 35.60 1.34 44.94
CA VAL A 160 36.34 0.20 44.39
C VAL A 160 37.67 -0.07 45.12
N THR A 161 38.31 0.95 45.71
CA THR A 161 39.55 0.83 46.50
C THR A 161 39.28 0.94 48.00
N PHE A 162 39.93 0.14 48.85
CA PHE A 162 39.68 0.04 50.29
C PHE A 162 40.98 -0.24 51.04
N HIS A 163 41.24 0.41 52.18
CA HIS A 163 42.52 0.26 52.91
C HIS A 163 42.50 -0.93 53.89
N ASP A 164 41.33 -1.29 54.41
CA ASP A 164 41.12 -2.45 55.27
C ASP A 164 39.75 -3.12 55.02
N ILE A 165 39.44 -4.18 55.77
CA ILE A 165 38.19 -4.95 55.64
C ILE A 165 36.97 -4.13 56.07
N GLU A 166 37.14 -3.19 57.00
CA GLU A 166 36.08 -2.34 57.52
C GLU A 166 35.67 -1.29 56.47
N ASP A 167 36.65 -0.69 55.78
CA ASP A 167 36.46 0.18 54.63
C ASP A 167 35.77 -0.54 53.47
N LEU A 168 36.16 -1.79 53.17
CA LEU A 168 35.51 -2.60 52.15
C LEU A 168 34.05 -2.89 52.51
N GLN A 169 33.78 -3.22 53.77
CA GLN A 169 32.42 -3.46 54.26
C GLN A 169 31.57 -2.18 54.16
N MET A 170 32.11 -1.03 54.55
CA MET A 170 31.46 0.27 54.46
C MET A 170 31.14 0.64 53.01
N ASN A 171 32.06 0.37 52.08
CA ASN A 171 31.86 0.60 50.65
C ASN A 171 30.81 -0.34 50.05
N ASN A 172 30.80 -1.63 50.43
CA ASN A 172 29.74 -2.56 50.05
C ASN A 172 28.37 -2.12 50.56
N GLN A 173 28.30 -1.61 51.79
CA GLN A 173 27.05 -1.08 52.36
C GLN A 173 26.52 0.10 51.55
N LYS A 174 27.40 1.03 51.15
CA LYS A 174 27.03 2.17 50.28
C LYS A 174 26.58 1.72 48.89
N LEU A 175 27.26 0.75 48.28
CA LEU A 175 26.88 0.18 46.98
C LEU A 175 25.52 -0.52 47.05
N LEU A 176 25.24 -1.27 48.12
CA LEU A 176 23.96 -1.96 48.31
C LEU A 176 22.79 -0.99 48.46
N VAL A 177 22.98 0.13 49.17
CA VAL A 177 21.95 1.18 49.29
C VAL A 177 21.70 1.83 47.93
N ALA A 178 22.75 2.25 47.22
CA ALA A 178 22.62 2.83 45.90
C ALA A 178 21.97 1.86 44.89
N LEU A 179 22.30 0.57 44.96
CA LEU A 179 21.68 -0.46 44.11
C LEU A 179 20.18 -0.62 44.40
N ARG A 180 19.78 -0.60 45.68
CA ARG A 180 18.36 -0.66 46.06
C ARG A 180 17.61 0.57 45.55
N GLU A 181 18.16 1.77 45.72
CA GLU A 181 17.56 3.02 45.22
C GLU A 181 17.45 3.05 43.70
N LEU A 182 18.49 2.61 42.97
CA LEU A 182 18.45 2.53 41.52
C LEU A 182 17.46 1.46 41.03
N SER A 183 17.30 0.36 41.77
CA SER A 183 16.31 -0.67 41.46
C SER A 183 14.89 -0.14 41.63
N THR A 184 14.60 0.57 42.73
CA THR A 184 13.26 1.16 42.96
C THR A 184 12.95 2.25 41.95
N GLN A 185 13.90 3.15 41.66
CA GLN A 185 13.71 4.19 40.63
C GLN A 185 13.46 3.59 39.24
N ARG A 186 14.15 2.49 38.91
CA ARG A 186 13.94 1.80 37.64
C ARG A 186 12.56 1.16 37.57
N GLU A 187 12.12 0.50 38.63
CA GLU A 187 10.79 -0.13 38.70
C GLU A 187 9.68 0.92 38.58
N GLU A 188 9.81 2.06 39.28
CA GLU A 188 8.89 3.20 39.15
C GLU A 188 8.84 3.75 37.73
N ALA A 189 10.00 3.95 37.09
CA ALA A 189 10.06 4.45 35.71
C ALA A 189 9.49 3.46 34.68
N GLU A 190 9.67 2.15 34.88
CA GLU A 190 9.05 1.12 34.05
C GLU A 190 7.52 1.12 34.20
N LEU A 191 7.00 1.23 35.43
CA LEU A 191 5.56 1.35 35.70
C LEU A 191 4.95 2.62 35.07
N GLU A 192 5.63 3.76 35.17
CA GLU A 192 5.17 5.02 34.59
C GLU A 192 5.09 4.92 33.06
N LYS A 193 6.15 4.40 32.42
CA LYS A 193 6.18 4.18 30.96
C LYS A 193 5.10 3.22 30.47
N ASP A 194 4.84 2.15 31.22
CA ASP A 194 3.76 1.22 30.89
C ASP A 194 2.39 1.88 31.03
N SER A 195 2.21 2.73 32.06
CA SER A 195 0.98 3.51 32.24
C SER A 195 0.75 4.49 31.08
N GLU A 196 1.78 5.21 30.64
CA GLU A 196 1.73 6.12 29.50
C GLU A 196 1.36 5.36 28.23
N LYS A 197 2.00 4.22 27.98
CA LYS A 197 1.71 3.37 26.81
C LYS A 197 0.26 2.88 26.82
N ILE A 198 -0.27 2.46 27.97
CA ILE A 198 -1.67 2.07 28.12
C ILE A 198 -2.61 3.25 27.81
N THR A 199 -2.30 4.45 28.30
CA THR A 199 -3.14 5.63 28.02
C THR A 199 -3.13 6.01 26.53
N SER A 200 -1.97 5.95 25.87
CA SER A 200 -1.83 6.19 24.43
C SER A 200 -2.62 5.16 23.62
N LEU A 201 -2.47 3.87 23.93
CA LEU A 201 -3.20 2.80 23.24
C LEU A 201 -4.71 2.95 23.41
N LYS A 202 -5.18 3.30 24.61
CA LYS A 202 -6.61 3.60 24.84
C LYS A 202 -7.10 4.79 24.00
N GLY A 203 -6.28 5.81 23.82
CA GLY A 203 -6.59 6.96 22.94
C GLY A 203 -6.68 6.55 21.47
N ASP A 204 -5.74 5.74 20.99
CA ASP A 204 -5.74 5.23 19.62
C ASP A 204 -6.94 4.34 19.33
N VAL A 205 -7.31 3.45 20.27
CA VAL A 205 -8.52 2.61 20.16
C VAL A 205 -9.76 3.49 19.99
N LYS A 206 -9.95 4.50 20.86
CA LYS A 206 -11.10 5.42 20.73
C LYS A 206 -11.14 6.16 19.40
N ARG A 207 -9.97 6.58 18.89
CA ARG A 207 -9.87 7.25 17.58
C ARG A 207 -10.24 6.30 16.43
N LEU A 208 -9.77 5.05 16.49
CA LEU A 208 -10.10 4.03 15.49
C LEU A 208 -11.58 3.66 15.55
N GLU A 209 -12.17 3.52 16.73
CA GLU A 209 -13.61 3.30 16.92
C GLU A 209 -14.44 4.44 16.30
N ALA A 210 -14.06 5.70 16.55
CA ALA A 210 -14.72 6.85 15.94
C ALA A 210 -14.62 6.85 14.40
N LYS A 211 -13.46 6.49 13.85
CA LYS A 211 -13.25 6.39 12.41
C LYS A 211 -14.06 5.26 11.78
N ILE A 212 -14.16 4.10 12.45
CA ILE A 212 -14.99 3.00 12.00
C ILE A 212 -16.46 3.42 11.97
N SER A 213 -16.93 4.12 13.01
CA SER A 213 -18.31 4.65 13.05
C SER A 213 -18.59 5.61 11.88
N ASP A 214 -17.68 6.56 11.61
CA ASP A 214 -17.83 7.50 10.49
C ASP A 214 -17.85 6.78 9.13
N LEU A 215 -16.97 5.80 8.93
CA LEU A 215 -16.97 4.99 7.71
C LEU A 215 -18.25 4.17 7.55
N GLN A 216 -18.77 3.60 8.63
CA GLN A 216 -20.06 2.88 8.62
C GLN A 216 -21.22 3.79 8.27
N ASP A 217 -21.24 5.03 8.78
CA ASP A 217 -22.29 5.99 8.43
C ASP A 217 -22.18 6.45 6.98
N ARG A 218 -20.95 6.64 6.48
CA ARG A 218 -20.69 6.94 5.07
C ARG A 218 -21.11 5.80 4.16
N GLU A 219 -20.86 4.55 4.54
CA GLU A 219 -21.30 3.36 3.81
C GLU A 219 -22.83 3.30 3.73
N LYS A 220 -23.55 3.57 4.84
CA LYS A 220 -25.02 3.66 4.83
C LYS A 220 -25.54 4.74 3.87
N ILE A 221 -24.87 5.90 3.80
CA ILE A 221 -25.23 6.98 2.87
C ILE A 221 -25.04 6.52 1.42
N LEU A 222 -23.87 5.95 1.09
CA LEU A 222 -23.58 5.45 -0.25
C LEU A 222 -24.53 4.32 -0.67
N GLN A 223 -24.90 3.42 0.25
CA GLN A 223 -25.91 2.38 -0.01
C GLN A 223 -27.27 2.99 -0.42
N LYS A 224 -27.72 4.04 0.28
CA LYS A 224 -28.96 4.76 -0.08
C LYS A 224 -28.84 5.44 -1.44
N GLU A 225 -27.72 6.07 -1.76
CA GLU A 225 -27.49 6.68 -3.08
C GLU A 225 -27.52 5.64 -4.21
N ILE A 226 -26.87 4.48 -4.01
CA ILE A 226 -26.91 3.36 -4.95
C ILE A 226 -28.35 2.88 -5.16
N GLU A 227 -29.16 2.80 -4.11
CA GLU A 227 -30.56 2.40 -4.19
C GLU A 227 -31.40 3.38 -5.02
N VAL A 228 -31.16 4.69 -4.84
CA VAL A 228 -31.77 5.74 -5.67
C VAL A 228 -31.37 5.57 -7.13
N ILE A 229 -30.08 5.41 -7.45
CA ILE A 229 -29.59 5.24 -8.82
C ILE A 229 -30.18 3.97 -9.47
N LYS A 230 -30.26 2.86 -8.73
CA LYS A 230 -30.92 1.62 -9.19
C LYS A 230 -32.39 1.88 -9.53
N SER A 231 -33.11 2.62 -8.67
CA SER A 231 -34.51 2.96 -8.91
C SER A 231 -34.69 3.82 -10.16
N GLN A 232 -33.81 4.82 -10.37
CA GLN A 232 -33.81 5.68 -11.55
C GLN A 232 -33.53 4.88 -12.83
N ARG A 233 -32.50 4.04 -12.82
CA ARG A 233 -32.19 3.11 -13.92
C ARG A 233 -33.40 2.24 -14.27
N ASP A 234 -34.09 1.68 -13.27
CA ASP A 234 -35.24 0.82 -13.49
C ASP A 234 -36.46 1.57 -14.06
N ILE A 235 -36.61 2.86 -13.74
CA ILE A 235 -37.59 3.75 -14.35
C ILE A 235 -37.23 4.02 -15.82
N TYR A 236 -35.98 4.40 -16.11
CA TYR A 236 -35.53 4.64 -17.48
C TYR A 236 -35.63 3.38 -18.35
N ALA A 237 -35.27 2.21 -17.81
CA ALA A 237 -35.42 0.93 -18.50
C ALA A 237 -36.89 0.61 -18.83
N ARG A 238 -37.82 0.94 -17.93
CA ARG A 238 -39.26 0.81 -18.18
C ARG A 238 -39.76 1.77 -19.27
N LEU A 239 -39.39 3.05 -19.19
CA LEU A 239 -39.73 4.07 -20.20
C LEU A 239 -39.21 3.67 -21.58
N PHE A 240 -37.96 3.21 -21.67
CA PHE A 240 -37.37 2.75 -22.92
C PHE A 240 -38.12 1.54 -23.50
N LYS A 241 -38.45 0.54 -22.67
CA LYS A 241 -39.25 -0.62 -23.09
C LYS A 241 -40.66 -0.23 -23.56
N GLN A 242 -41.23 0.84 -23.00
CA GLN A 242 -42.53 1.35 -23.41
C GLN A 242 -42.47 2.05 -24.78
N HIS A 243 -41.39 2.78 -25.06
CA HIS A 243 -41.14 3.43 -26.36
C HIS A 243 -40.63 2.48 -27.47
N THR A 244 -40.05 1.33 -27.12
CA THR A 244 -39.53 0.34 -28.08
C THR A 244 -40.51 -0.80 -28.39
N LYS A 245 -41.72 -0.79 -27.83
CA LYS A 245 -42.80 -1.67 -28.30
C LYS A 245 -43.18 -1.28 -29.74
N PRO A 246 -43.25 -2.22 -30.69
CA PRO A 246 -43.57 -1.93 -32.08
C PRO A 246 -45.07 -1.62 -32.17
N GLY A 247 -45.40 -0.35 -32.44
CA GLY A 247 -46.76 0.03 -32.83
C GLY A 247 -47.29 1.29 -32.15
N SER A 248 -46.68 2.45 -32.41
CA SER A 248 -47.41 3.73 -32.49
C SER A 248 -46.46 4.80 -32.99
N VAL A 249 -46.41 4.98 -34.31
CA VAL A 249 -45.99 6.24 -34.92
C VAL A 249 -47.27 7.04 -35.16
N PRO A 250 -47.47 8.19 -34.52
CA PRO A 250 -48.23 9.27 -35.13
C PRO A 250 -47.24 10.23 -35.79
N VAL A 251 -47.45 10.38 -37.09
CA VAL A 251 -46.85 11.35 -38.00
C VAL A 251 -46.81 12.74 -37.36
N SER A 252 -45.64 13.37 -37.45
CA SER A 252 -45.42 14.78 -37.16
C SER A 252 -46.19 15.67 -38.14
N SER A 253 -47.05 16.54 -37.64
CA SER A 253 -47.46 17.77 -38.33
C SER A 253 -46.92 18.96 -37.55
N TRP A 254 -45.92 19.64 -38.11
CA TRP A 254 -45.53 20.99 -37.72
C TRP A 254 -45.93 21.94 -38.85
N PRO A 255 -46.37 23.18 -38.56
CA PRO A 255 -46.61 24.22 -39.55
C PRO A 255 -45.31 24.77 -40.15
#